data_AF-A0A4Z0JGX4-F1
#
_entry.id   AF-A0A4Z0JGX4-F1
#
_cell.length_a   1.000
_cell.length_b   1.000
_cell.length_c   1.000
_cell.angle_alpha   90.00
_cell.angle_beta   90.00
_cell.angle_gamma   90.00
#
_symmetry.space_group_name_H-M   'P 1'
#
loop_
_entity.id
_entity.type
_entity.pdbx_description
1 polymer ?
#
loop_
_entity_poly.entity_id
_entity_poly.type
_entity_poly.pdbx_seq_one_letter_code
_entity_poly.pdbx_strand_id
1 'polypeptide(L)'
;MKLLSTLNRLNQVYDQLDLLNFRAHTNLPLTFNKEDSKELLPKNKRLNFSYSYLNKEKTRLTNLLLNQVIDFRAPEFEYDKMIHPQMIDKALKLKNIDQNHTKQHLTRPSRNRKINKLKQLIEKIEDENLNLCHGYLNQIYVILLIHQLLPLEIRKAPYQAGELLQDNDFRTKLLQFDYDRYLYQEFKPENYLRFLIYNHIHRMPDYIRSFDARDLFPEAAECGFSGIAYEISIDNVKECYVTFKGTEVNVDYTETSRSKRFEKAILETYKDWDYNVNAILIGNDKSLDQLYVAQDFMRFIETKIAPDSLIYGIGHSLGGHFVQTLQLMDNYFDAGYTLNSAPLNLKLVQRVKPTLFSEDVWKKLFTLTDDKDDMKTLTPELRRQINHLLPHDYSEIINESFEQDMTQVFYELPFTIWIGQKWEYNLSNWKYPVEKHPRAYLNSSEIHAYQNFFEQLFAYLSSSGSSTQVVRNTLSFVRLRTKLLRENINDPLTAKTFYDFANYLYQSGGFKDQPQKVSQEFIEQNNSVIRGSLREWPFLKSINTDMFKLATYFHVIDGAKHFLNRTPNKL
;
A
#
# COMPACT_ATOMS: atom_id res chain seq x y z
N MET A 1 2.57 0.66 37.22
CA MET A 1 2.62 2.09 36.80
C MET A 1 3.89 2.54 36.09
N LYS A 2 5.13 2.14 36.50
CA LYS A 2 6.37 2.59 35.80
C LYS A 2 6.58 1.97 34.42
N LEU A 3 6.36 0.66 34.27
CA LEU A 3 6.51 -0.08 33.00
C LEU A 3 5.65 0.51 31.88
N LEU A 4 4.36 0.71 32.15
CA LEU A 4 3.40 1.26 31.19
C LEU A 4 3.75 2.69 30.75
N SER A 5 4.22 3.52 31.69
CA SER A 5 4.70 4.86 31.36
C SER A 5 5.90 4.81 30.40
N THR A 6 6.84 3.87 30.61
CA THR A 6 7.97 3.66 29.70
C THR A 6 7.52 3.16 28.33
N LEU A 7 6.61 2.17 28.29
CA LEU A 7 6.05 1.65 27.03
C LEU A 7 5.37 2.76 26.22
N ASN A 8 4.49 3.56 26.86
CA ASN A 8 3.77 4.66 26.20
C ASN A 8 4.75 5.70 25.63
N ARG A 9 5.75 6.08 26.42
CA ARG A 9 6.79 7.03 25.99
C ARG A 9 7.62 6.49 24.83
N LEU A 10 7.94 5.19 24.85
CA LEU A 10 8.70 4.56 23.78
C LEU A 10 7.87 4.48 22.49
N ASN A 11 6.57 4.14 22.58
CA ASN A 11 5.67 4.19 21.44
C ASN A 11 5.64 5.59 20.81
N GLN A 12 5.48 6.63 21.65
CA GLN A 12 5.52 8.02 21.19
C GLN A 12 6.83 8.38 20.49
N VAL A 13 7.98 7.87 20.96
CA VAL A 13 9.26 8.11 20.28
C VAL A 13 9.29 7.44 18.91
N TYR A 14 8.77 6.23 18.77
CA TYR A 14 8.65 5.58 17.46
C TYR A 14 7.68 6.32 16.53
N ASP A 15 6.51 6.76 17.03
CA ASP A 15 5.57 7.59 16.25
C ASP A 15 6.24 8.90 15.76
N GLN A 16 7.11 9.50 16.59
CA GLN A 16 7.87 10.69 16.20
C GLN A 16 8.99 10.41 15.19
N LEU A 17 9.63 9.23 15.26
CA LEU A 17 10.62 8.80 14.25
C LEU A 17 9.94 8.52 12.91
N ASP A 18 8.77 7.91 12.93
CA ASP A 18 7.95 7.65 11.76
C ASP A 18 7.48 8.96 11.10
N LEU A 19 6.92 9.88 11.90
CA LEU A 19 6.59 11.23 11.42
C LEU A 19 7.82 11.99 10.90
N LEU A 20 9.00 11.75 11.48
CA LEU A 20 10.25 12.31 10.98
C LEU A 20 10.63 11.73 9.62
N ASN A 21 10.37 10.44 9.39
CA ASN A 21 10.55 9.78 8.10
C ASN A 21 9.67 10.44 7.03
N PHE A 22 8.38 10.61 7.32
CA PHE A 22 7.44 11.29 6.45
C PHE A 22 7.88 12.73 6.14
N ARG A 23 8.33 13.48 7.16
CA ARG A 23 8.88 14.84 6.98
C ARG A 23 10.16 14.85 6.14
N ALA A 24 11.00 13.82 6.22
CA ALA A 24 12.19 13.72 5.39
C ALA A 24 11.83 13.46 3.91
N HIS A 25 10.91 12.54 3.65
CA HIS A 25 10.39 12.24 2.32
C HIS A 25 9.72 13.46 1.66
N THR A 26 8.88 14.20 2.39
CA THR A 26 8.24 15.42 1.86
C THR A 26 9.22 16.55 1.51
N ASN A 27 10.46 16.49 2.02
CA ASN A 27 11.52 17.46 1.72
C ASN A 27 12.60 16.90 0.77
N LEU A 28 12.46 15.68 0.24
CA LEU A 28 13.48 14.98 -0.55
C LEU A 28 13.55 15.48 -2.01
N PRO A 29 14.61 16.19 -2.45
CA PRO A 29 14.68 16.72 -3.80
C PRO A 29 14.94 15.63 -4.85
N LEU A 30 14.14 15.60 -5.92
CA LEU A 30 14.29 14.66 -7.04
C LEU A 30 15.16 15.20 -8.20
N THR A 31 15.18 16.51 -8.40
CA THR A 31 15.90 17.19 -9.48
C THR A 31 16.88 18.19 -8.86
N PHE A 32 18.18 17.90 -8.92
CA PHE A 32 19.17 18.65 -8.12
C PHE A 32 19.51 20.01 -8.72
N ASN A 33 18.64 21.01 -8.50
CA ASN A 33 19.00 22.41 -8.72
C ASN A 33 19.65 23.03 -7.45
N LYS A 34 20.41 24.12 -7.66
CA LYS A 34 21.20 24.78 -6.61
C LYS A 34 20.35 25.61 -5.64
N GLU A 35 19.19 26.08 -6.07
CA GLU A 35 18.31 26.98 -5.32
C GLU A 35 17.51 26.20 -4.27
N ASP A 36 16.85 25.12 -4.68
CA ASP A 36 16.14 24.19 -3.78
C ASP A 36 17.11 23.59 -2.75
N SER A 37 18.32 23.26 -3.19
CA SER A 37 19.39 22.79 -2.30
C SER A 37 19.76 23.80 -1.21
N LYS A 38 19.66 25.11 -1.47
CA LYS A 38 19.91 26.15 -0.45
C LYS A 38 18.74 26.28 0.52
N GLU A 39 17.50 26.22 0.02
CA GLU A 39 16.29 26.33 0.83
C GLU A 39 16.13 25.15 1.80
N LEU A 40 16.46 23.93 1.37
CA LEU A 40 16.31 22.71 2.17
C LEU A 40 17.32 22.61 3.33
N LEU A 41 18.45 23.33 3.26
CA LEU A 41 19.54 23.16 4.21
C LEU A 41 19.19 23.34 5.69
N PRO A 42 18.51 24.42 6.08
CA PRO A 42 18.12 24.60 7.48
C PRO A 42 17.15 23.52 7.93
N LYS A 43 16.20 23.11 7.06
CA LYS A 43 15.25 22.03 7.33
C LYS A 43 16.00 20.71 7.58
N ASN A 44 16.96 20.37 6.73
CA ASN A 44 17.77 19.14 6.86
C ASN A 44 18.56 19.10 8.17
N LYS A 45 19.13 20.23 8.60
CA LYS A 45 19.84 20.33 9.89
C LYS A 45 18.89 20.07 11.06
N ARG A 46 17.68 20.65 11.03
CA ARG A 46 16.66 20.43 12.07
C ARG A 46 16.22 18.98 12.12
N LEU A 47 15.89 18.37 10.97
CA LEU A 47 15.48 16.97 10.91
C LEU A 47 16.56 16.02 11.46
N ASN A 48 17.83 16.24 11.11
CA ASN A 48 18.95 15.45 11.65
C ASN A 48 19.14 15.63 13.16
N PHE A 49 18.94 16.85 13.67
CA PHE A 49 18.99 17.11 15.11
C PHE A 49 17.85 16.38 15.84
N SER A 50 16.62 16.45 15.31
CA SER A 50 15.47 15.70 15.83
C SER A 50 15.75 14.20 15.86
N TYR A 51 16.27 13.62 14.78
CA TYR A 51 16.66 12.21 14.75
C TYR A 51 17.68 11.87 15.84
N SER A 52 18.75 12.68 15.98
CA SER A 52 19.77 12.41 16.99
C SER A 52 19.23 12.47 18.42
N TYR A 53 18.25 13.32 18.69
CA TYR A 53 17.58 13.37 19.99
C TYR A 53 16.68 12.16 20.20
N LEU A 54 15.81 11.86 19.23
CA LEU A 54 14.88 10.74 19.29
C LEU A 54 15.61 9.40 19.41
N ASN A 55 16.70 9.19 18.67
CA ASN A 55 17.49 7.97 18.75
C ASN A 55 18.09 7.77 20.16
N LYS A 56 18.66 8.82 20.77
CA LYS A 56 19.17 8.74 22.15
C LYS A 56 18.07 8.41 23.16
N GLU A 57 16.92 9.06 23.03
CA GLU A 57 15.79 8.84 23.94
C GLU A 57 15.21 7.43 23.76
N LYS A 58 15.06 6.96 22.52
CA LYS A 58 14.70 5.58 22.17
C LYS A 58 15.65 4.59 22.85
N THR A 59 16.97 4.69 22.65
CA THR A 59 17.93 3.77 23.27
C THR A 59 17.85 3.79 24.80
N ARG A 60 17.70 4.97 25.40
CA ARG A 60 17.53 5.10 26.85
C ARG A 60 16.27 4.39 27.33
N LEU A 61 15.13 4.60 26.65
CA LEU A 61 13.85 4.01 26.99
C LEU A 61 13.80 2.49 26.74
N THR A 62 14.40 1.98 25.67
CA THR A 62 14.49 0.54 25.39
C THR A 62 15.30 -0.20 26.46
N ASN A 63 16.42 0.36 26.92
CA ASN A 63 17.18 -0.21 28.04
C ASN A 63 16.40 -0.14 29.36
N LEU A 64 15.73 0.98 29.61
CA LEU A 64 14.89 1.15 30.80
C LEU A 64 13.72 0.15 30.79
N LEU A 65 13.08 -0.05 29.64
CA LEU A 65 12.01 -1.01 29.43
C LEU A 65 12.47 -2.42 29.79
N LEU A 66 13.60 -2.87 29.22
CA LEU A 66 14.14 -4.19 29.50
C LEU A 66 14.39 -4.40 31.01
N ASN A 67 15.02 -3.43 31.68
CA ASN A 67 15.25 -3.52 33.11
C ASN A 67 13.93 -3.60 33.90
N GLN A 68 12.95 -2.76 33.55
CA GLN A 68 11.65 -2.76 34.20
C GLN A 68 10.86 -4.04 33.96
N VAL A 69 11.01 -4.68 32.79
CA VAL A 69 10.43 -5.99 32.50
C VAL A 69 11.10 -7.07 33.34
N ILE A 70 12.43 -7.08 33.42
CA ILE A 70 13.19 -8.03 34.26
C ILE A 70 12.78 -7.89 35.73
N ASP A 71 12.66 -6.67 36.23
CA ASP A 71 12.29 -6.36 37.62
C ASP A 71 10.78 -6.44 37.90
N PHE A 72 9.96 -6.68 36.87
CA PHE A 72 8.52 -6.73 37.03
C PHE A 72 8.11 -7.91 37.91
N ARG A 73 7.25 -7.66 38.89
CA ARG A 73 6.72 -8.67 39.81
C ARG A 73 5.21 -8.66 39.74
N ALA A 74 4.63 -9.80 39.41
CA ALA A 74 3.21 -10.00 39.28
C ALA A 74 2.84 -11.38 39.87
N PRO A 75 1.80 -11.48 40.73
CA PRO A 75 1.33 -12.76 41.26
C PRO A 75 1.01 -13.80 40.18
N GLU A 76 0.57 -13.34 39.01
CA GLU A 76 0.23 -14.15 37.83
C GLU A 76 1.40 -15.03 37.37
N PHE A 77 2.66 -14.63 37.67
CA PHE A 77 3.86 -15.40 37.33
C PHE A 77 4.02 -16.68 38.15
N GLU A 78 3.37 -16.76 39.32
CA GLU A 78 3.37 -17.97 40.13
C GLU A 78 2.53 -19.08 39.46
N TYR A 79 1.49 -18.67 38.75
CA TYR A 79 0.55 -19.56 38.07
C TYR A 79 0.98 -19.89 36.63
N ASP A 80 1.52 -18.91 35.91
CA ASP A 80 2.11 -19.11 34.59
C ASP A 80 3.51 -18.51 34.51
N LYS A 81 4.50 -19.41 34.61
CA LYS A 81 5.92 -19.06 34.61
C LYS A 81 6.44 -18.62 33.24
N MET A 82 5.65 -18.74 32.17
CA MET A 82 6.07 -18.40 30.81
C MET A 82 5.85 -16.92 30.47
N ILE A 83 4.95 -16.23 31.17
CA ILE A 83 4.61 -14.82 30.91
C ILE A 83 5.86 -13.94 30.99
N HIS A 84 6.64 -14.09 32.07
CA HIS A 84 7.82 -13.25 32.32
C HIS A 84 8.94 -13.50 31.30
N PRO A 85 9.37 -14.75 31.01
CA PRO A 85 10.27 -15.06 29.91
C PRO A 85 9.83 -14.52 28.55
N GLN A 86 8.54 -14.59 28.21
CA GLN A 86 8.01 -14.07 26.95
C GLN A 86 8.19 -12.55 26.85
N MET A 87 7.87 -11.80 27.90
CA MET A 87 8.09 -10.35 27.91
C MET A 87 9.58 -9.99 27.81
N ILE A 88 10.45 -10.74 28.49
CA ILE A 88 11.91 -10.55 28.40
C ILE A 88 12.39 -10.81 26.97
N ASP A 89 11.92 -11.88 26.30
CA ASP A 89 12.25 -12.16 24.90
C ASP A 89 11.89 -10.97 23.99
N LYS A 90 10.67 -10.43 24.09
CA LYS A 90 10.27 -9.29 23.25
C LYS A 90 11.09 -8.03 23.54
N ALA A 91 11.35 -7.74 24.82
CA ALA A 91 12.19 -6.61 25.22
C ALA A 91 13.66 -6.76 24.74
N LEU A 92 14.20 -7.99 24.74
CA LEU A 92 15.52 -8.28 24.20
C LEU A 92 15.57 -8.13 22.68
N LYS A 93 14.55 -8.61 21.95
CA LYS A 93 14.43 -8.42 20.49
C LYS A 93 14.42 -6.93 20.13
N LEU A 94 13.63 -6.12 20.84
CA LEU A 94 13.65 -4.66 20.71
C LEU A 94 15.05 -4.05 20.91
N LYS A 95 15.73 -4.45 21.99
CA LYS A 95 17.08 -3.97 22.29
C LYS A 95 18.10 -4.40 21.22
N ASN A 96 17.98 -5.60 20.68
CA ASN A 96 18.89 -6.10 19.65
C ASN A 96 18.75 -5.31 18.34
N ILE A 97 17.52 -4.95 17.94
CA ILE A 97 17.29 -4.06 16.79
C ILE A 97 17.97 -2.70 17.04
N ASP A 98 17.76 -2.14 18.23
CA ASP A 98 18.38 -0.87 18.65
C ASP A 98 19.92 -0.94 18.71
N GLN A 99 20.53 -2.09 19.00
CA GLN A 99 21.98 -2.22 18.98
C GLN A 99 22.54 -2.48 17.58
N ASN A 100 21.80 -3.15 16.71
CA ASN A 100 22.29 -3.54 15.39
C ASN A 100 22.33 -2.36 14.40
N HIS A 101 21.35 -1.45 14.44
CA HIS A 101 21.34 -0.27 13.56
C HIS A 101 22.54 0.67 13.82
N THR A 102 23.04 0.75 15.06
CA THR A 102 24.22 1.57 15.39
C THR A 102 25.56 1.01 14.86
N LYS A 103 25.62 -0.28 14.50
CA LYS A 103 26.85 -0.96 14.05
C LYS A 103 27.05 -0.92 12.53
N GLN A 104 26.00 -0.67 11.74
CA GLN A 104 26.13 -0.56 10.29
C GLN A 104 26.75 0.78 9.91
N HIS A 105 28.06 0.79 9.64
CA HIS A 105 28.74 1.94 9.06
C HIS A 105 28.25 2.14 7.62
N LEU A 106 27.22 2.99 7.42
CA LEU A 106 26.86 3.52 6.12
C LEU A 106 28.11 4.15 5.48
N THR A 107 28.60 3.55 4.39
CA THR A 107 29.71 4.07 3.59
C THR A 107 29.37 5.48 3.13
N ARG A 108 30.10 6.49 3.65
CA ARG A 108 29.83 7.89 3.33
C ARG A 108 30.06 8.14 1.83
N PRO A 109 29.05 8.59 1.05
CA PRO A 109 29.28 8.95 -0.34
C PRO A 109 30.12 10.21 -0.44
N SER A 110 31.08 10.22 -1.36
CA SER A 110 31.92 11.38 -1.64
C SER A 110 31.17 12.41 -2.51
N ARG A 111 31.36 13.70 -2.19
CA ARG A 111 30.92 14.91 -2.93
C ARG A 111 29.46 14.97 -3.45
N ASN A 112 28.50 15.05 -2.53
CA ASN A 112 27.36 15.98 -2.58
C ASN A 112 26.67 16.07 -1.19
N ARG A 113 27.28 16.78 -0.23
CA ARG A 113 27.06 16.58 1.21
C ARG A 113 25.67 16.96 1.77
N LYS A 114 24.79 17.64 1.03
CA LYS A 114 23.58 18.28 1.60
C LYS A 114 22.31 17.50 1.31
N ILE A 115 22.12 17.14 0.04
CA ILE A 115 21.06 16.25 -0.45
C ILE A 115 21.26 14.83 0.08
N ASN A 116 22.51 14.34 0.08
CA ASN A 116 22.82 13.02 0.65
C ASN A 116 22.43 12.90 2.12
N LYS A 117 22.25 14.01 2.87
CA LYS A 117 21.85 13.97 4.28
C LYS A 117 20.38 13.63 4.50
N LEU A 118 19.48 13.99 3.58
CA LEU A 118 18.07 13.58 3.70
C LEU A 118 17.93 12.11 3.38
N LYS A 119 18.57 11.66 2.30
CA LYS A 119 18.62 10.24 1.93
C LYS A 119 19.24 9.39 3.04
N GLN A 120 20.39 9.83 3.59
CA GLN A 120 20.99 9.18 4.75
C GLN A 120 20.12 9.22 5.99
N LEU A 121 19.30 10.26 6.17
CA LEU A 121 18.38 10.33 7.29
C LEU A 121 17.24 9.32 7.11
N ILE A 122 16.64 9.27 5.92
CA ILE A 122 15.62 8.28 5.55
C ILE A 122 16.18 6.86 5.73
N GLU A 123 17.33 6.56 5.12
CA GLU A 123 18.00 5.25 5.26
C GLU A 123 18.27 4.89 6.72
N LYS A 124 18.67 5.88 7.56
CA LYS A 124 18.86 5.65 8.99
C LYS A 124 17.56 5.34 9.72
N ILE A 125 16.48 6.03 9.39
CA ILE A 125 15.17 5.81 10.02
C ILE A 125 14.59 4.48 9.55
N GLU A 126 14.72 4.13 8.27
CA GLU A 126 14.33 2.83 7.72
C GLU A 126 15.11 1.68 8.38
N ASP A 127 16.42 1.85 8.63
CA ASP A 127 17.26 0.86 9.34
C ASP A 127 16.86 0.68 10.83
N GLU A 128 16.08 1.62 11.40
CA GLU A 128 15.49 1.42 12.72
C GLU A 128 14.46 0.28 12.74
N ASN A 129 13.93 -0.12 11.58
CA ASN A 129 12.86 -1.12 11.44
C ASN A 129 11.66 -0.80 12.34
N LEU A 130 11.12 0.42 12.23
CA LEU A 130 10.06 0.93 13.13
C LEU A 130 8.84 0.00 13.22
N ASN A 131 8.40 -0.62 12.12
CA ASN A 131 7.29 -1.60 12.14
C ASN A 131 7.60 -2.80 13.04
N LEU A 132 8.82 -3.33 12.97
CA LEU A 132 9.28 -4.42 13.83
C LEU A 132 9.35 -3.97 15.31
N CYS A 133 9.79 -2.74 15.55
CA CYS A 133 9.80 -2.14 16.88
C CYS A 133 8.39 -1.96 17.46
N HIS A 134 7.45 -1.40 16.71
CA HIS A 134 6.05 -1.31 17.13
C HIS A 134 5.45 -2.69 17.36
N GLY A 135 5.74 -3.66 16.47
CA GLY A 135 5.25 -5.03 16.61
C GLY A 135 5.66 -5.68 17.92
N TYR A 136 6.95 -5.66 18.29
CA TYR A 136 7.38 -6.22 19.57
C TYR A 136 6.89 -5.42 20.78
N LEU A 137 6.76 -4.09 20.66
CA LEU A 137 6.18 -3.26 21.72
C LEU A 137 4.71 -3.63 21.96
N ASN A 138 3.94 -3.75 20.88
CA ASN A 138 2.54 -4.18 20.90
C ASN A 138 2.39 -5.60 21.46
N GLN A 139 3.31 -6.52 21.16
CA GLN A 139 3.29 -7.86 21.75
C GLN A 139 3.42 -7.82 23.28
N ILE A 140 4.24 -6.91 23.83
CA ILE A 140 4.31 -6.72 25.29
C ILE A 140 2.96 -6.24 25.83
N TYR A 141 2.32 -5.27 25.17
CA TYR A 141 0.97 -4.83 25.58
C TYR A 141 -0.08 -5.95 25.48
N VAL A 142 -0.04 -6.76 24.42
CA VAL A 142 -0.92 -7.91 24.24
C VAL A 142 -0.72 -8.92 25.37
N ILE A 143 0.52 -9.27 25.72
CA ILE A 143 0.83 -10.14 26.86
C ILE A 143 0.25 -9.56 28.15
N LEU A 144 0.48 -8.27 28.42
CA LEU A 144 -0.06 -7.61 29.61
C LEU A 144 -1.60 -7.64 29.64
N LEU A 145 -2.25 -7.47 28.50
CA LEU A 145 -3.71 -7.48 28.39
C LEU A 145 -4.31 -8.87 28.60
N ILE A 146 -3.80 -9.90 27.91
CA ILE A 146 -4.38 -11.26 27.97
C ILE A 146 -4.21 -11.89 29.35
N HIS A 147 -3.19 -11.48 30.10
CA HIS A 147 -2.94 -11.93 31.48
C HIS A 147 -3.48 -10.96 32.54
N GLN A 148 -4.31 -9.97 32.17
CA GLN A 148 -4.95 -9.02 33.11
C GLN A 148 -3.98 -8.16 33.94
N LEU A 149 -2.76 -7.97 33.45
CA LEU A 149 -1.71 -7.16 34.06
C LEU A 149 -1.78 -5.69 33.64
N LEU A 150 -2.62 -5.37 32.64
CA LEU A 150 -2.88 -4.02 32.19
C LEU A 150 -3.98 -3.38 33.05
N PRO A 151 -3.75 -2.22 33.70
CA PRO A 151 -4.79 -1.48 34.39
C PRO A 151 -5.74 -0.90 33.34
N LEU A 152 -6.94 -1.46 33.26
CA LEU A 152 -7.94 -1.05 32.28
C LEU A 152 -8.81 0.08 32.84
N GLU A 153 -8.91 1.17 32.10
CA GLU A 153 -9.86 2.25 32.34
C GLU A 153 -10.99 2.13 31.32
N ILE A 154 -12.08 1.47 31.70
CA ILE A 154 -13.20 1.22 30.80
C ILE A 154 -14.10 2.45 30.72
N ARG A 155 -14.28 2.97 29.50
CA ARG A 155 -15.21 4.04 29.19
C ARG A 155 -16.63 3.68 29.64
N LYS A 156 -17.33 4.60 30.28
CA LYS A 156 -18.71 4.37 30.76
C LYS A 156 -19.76 4.39 29.65
N ALA A 157 -19.60 5.24 28.64
CA ALA A 157 -20.52 5.33 27.52
C ALA A 157 -20.51 4.02 26.71
N PRO A 158 -21.67 3.48 26.33
CA PRO A 158 -21.75 2.26 25.54
C PRO A 158 -21.12 2.46 24.17
N TYR A 159 -20.68 1.37 23.56
CA TYR A 159 -20.22 1.36 22.18
C TYR A 159 -21.36 1.71 21.20
N GLN A 160 -21.03 2.45 20.14
CA GLN A 160 -21.95 2.76 19.05
C GLN A 160 -21.51 2.07 17.77
N ALA A 161 -22.47 1.60 16.98
CA ALA A 161 -22.19 0.95 15.71
C ALA A 161 -21.39 1.87 14.77
N GLY A 162 -20.37 1.32 14.12
CA GLY A 162 -19.47 2.02 13.21
C GLY A 162 -18.45 2.93 13.90
N GLU A 163 -18.40 3.00 15.23
CA GLU A 163 -17.47 3.89 15.94
C GLU A 163 -16.01 3.56 15.62
N LEU A 164 -15.63 2.27 15.57
CA LEU A 164 -14.29 1.85 15.16
C LEU A 164 -14.02 2.12 13.67
N LEU A 165 -15.03 1.96 12.80
CA LEU A 165 -14.91 2.30 11.38
C LEU A 165 -14.67 3.81 11.16
N GLN A 166 -15.10 4.67 12.09
CA GLN A 166 -14.85 6.12 12.01
C GLN A 166 -13.48 6.52 12.57
N ASP A 167 -12.78 5.64 13.29
CA ASP A 167 -11.44 5.92 13.83
C ASP A 167 -10.35 5.64 12.76
N ASN A 168 -9.68 6.71 12.32
CA ASN A 168 -8.61 6.64 11.31
C ASN A 168 -7.43 5.76 11.73
N ASP A 169 -7.03 5.83 13.00
CA ASP A 169 -5.86 5.11 13.50
C ASP A 169 -6.21 3.62 13.72
N PHE A 170 -7.46 3.30 14.10
CA PHE A 170 -7.95 1.92 14.10
C PHE A 170 -7.91 1.30 12.71
N ARG A 171 -8.51 1.96 11.70
CA ARG A 171 -8.57 1.44 10.32
C ARG A 171 -7.19 1.23 9.72
N THR A 172 -6.28 2.18 9.91
CA THR A 172 -4.91 2.07 9.38
C THR A 172 -4.09 1.00 10.10
N LYS A 173 -4.22 0.87 11.43
CA LYS A 173 -3.55 -0.21 12.19
C LYS A 173 -4.12 -1.59 11.88
N LEU A 174 -5.41 -1.68 11.58
CA LEU A 174 -6.05 -2.92 11.16
C LEU A 174 -5.54 -3.33 9.76
N LEU A 175 -5.49 -2.39 8.80
CA LEU A 175 -4.86 -2.63 7.51
C LEU A 175 -3.40 -3.06 7.64
N GLN A 176 -2.61 -2.35 8.46
CA GLN A 176 -1.18 -2.65 8.67
C GLN A 176 -0.97 -4.03 9.31
N PHE A 177 -1.87 -4.47 10.20
CA PHE A 177 -1.77 -5.76 10.86
C PHE A 177 -1.75 -6.95 9.88
N ASP A 178 -2.47 -6.86 8.76
CA ASP A 178 -2.47 -7.90 7.73
C ASP A 178 -1.08 -8.11 7.11
N TYR A 179 -0.29 -7.05 7.01
CA TYR A 179 1.10 -7.10 6.53
C TYR A 179 2.06 -7.55 7.64
N ASP A 180 1.80 -7.16 8.89
CA ASP A 180 2.66 -7.44 10.03
C ASP A 180 2.33 -8.75 10.76
N ARG A 181 1.37 -9.54 10.25
CA ARG A 181 0.86 -10.75 10.92
C ARG A 181 1.95 -11.79 11.24
N TYR A 182 3.04 -11.81 10.46
CA TYR A 182 4.20 -12.67 10.73
C TYR A 182 4.82 -12.40 12.11
N LEU A 183 4.68 -11.18 12.66
CA LEU A 183 5.14 -10.84 14.01
C LEU A 183 4.29 -11.47 15.11
N TYR A 184 3.04 -11.81 14.81
CA TYR A 184 2.05 -12.25 15.79
C TYR A 184 1.74 -13.74 15.69
N GLN A 185 2.58 -14.55 15.03
CA GLN A 185 2.37 -16.01 14.90
C GLN A 185 2.26 -16.75 16.25
N GLU A 186 2.88 -16.21 17.30
CA GLU A 186 2.78 -16.74 18.67
C GLU A 186 1.44 -16.40 19.35
N PHE A 187 0.63 -15.53 18.74
CA PHE A 187 -0.64 -15.05 19.26
C PHE A 187 -1.78 -15.41 18.31
N LYS A 188 -2.98 -15.55 18.88
CA LYS A 188 -4.20 -15.53 18.09
C LYS A 188 -4.45 -14.10 17.56
N PRO A 189 -4.89 -13.90 16.30
CA PRO A 189 -5.24 -12.58 15.78
C PRO A 189 -6.19 -11.79 16.70
N GLU A 190 -7.11 -12.50 17.34
CA GLU A 190 -8.08 -11.96 18.30
C GLU A 190 -7.42 -11.27 19.51
N ASN A 191 -6.21 -11.72 19.92
CA ASN A 191 -5.49 -11.11 21.03
C ASN A 191 -4.99 -9.70 20.66
N TYR A 192 -4.47 -9.54 19.45
CA TYR A 192 -4.06 -8.23 18.95
C TYR A 192 -5.27 -7.33 18.74
N LEU A 193 -6.35 -7.83 18.13
CA LEU A 193 -7.54 -7.03 17.90
C LEU A 193 -8.19 -6.57 19.21
N ARG A 194 -8.19 -7.41 20.25
CA ARG A 194 -8.65 -7.02 21.60
C ARG A 194 -7.87 -5.82 22.15
N PHE A 195 -6.54 -5.86 21.99
CA PHE A 195 -5.67 -4.75 22.37
C PHE A 195 -5.95 -3.50 21.55
N LEU A 196 -6.08 -3.65 20.23
CA LEU A 196 -6.36 -2.55 19.32
C LEU A 196 -7.70 -1.87 19.70
N ILE A 197 -8.79 -2.63 19.79
CA ILE A 197 -10.12 -2.11 20.18
C ILE A 197 -10.04 -1.34 21.51
N TYR A 198 -9.45 -1.94 22.55
CA TYR A 198 -9.33 -1.25 23.84
C TYR A 198 -8.55 0.06 23.75
N ASN A 199 -7.48 0.09 22.97
CA ASN A 199 -6.64 1.29 22.82
C ASN A 199 -7.37 2.46 22.14
N HIS A 200 -8.38 2.17 21.31
CA HIS A 200 -9.10 3.19 20.54
C HIS A 200 -10.37 3.69 21.24
N ILE A 201 -11.20 2.78 21.72
CA ILE A 201 -12.52 3.14 22.27
C ILE A 201 -12.61 2.97 23.79
N HIS A 202 -11.56 2.45 24.43
CA HIS A 202 -11.53 2.15 25.88
C HIS A 202 -12.70 1.26 26.34
N ARG A 203 -13.15 0.36 25.46
CA ARG A 203 -14.10 -0.72 25.76
C ARG A 203 -13.44 -2.05 25.50
N MET A 204 -13.89 -3.09 26.18
CA MET A 204 -13.44 -4.45 25.92
C MET A 204 -14.49 -5.18 25.08
N PRO A 205 -14.08 -5.92 24.04
CA PRO A 205 -15.00 -6.75 23.29
C PRO A 205 -15.45 -7.95 24.12
N ASP A 206 -16.73 -8.27 24.04
CA ASP A 206 -17.36 -9.44 24.63
C ASP A 206 -16.83 -10.72 23.96
N TYR A 207 -16.72 -10.69 22.64
CA TYR A 207 -16.03 -11.71 21.86
C TYR A 207 -15.35 -11.11 20.63
N ILE A 208 -14.35 -11.85 20.15
CA ILE A 208 -13.75 -11.67 18.83
C ILE A 208 -13.57 -13.06 18.23
N ARG A 209 -13.87 -13.20 16.93
CA ARG A 209 -13.54 -14.37 16.12
C ARG A 209 -12.97 -13.91 14.79
N SER A 210 -11.90 -14.56 14.33
CA SER A 210 -11.30 -14.29 13.03
C SER A 210 -11.50 -15.44 12.03
N PHE A 211 -11.58 -15.08 10.75
CA PHE A 211 -11.66 -16.00 9.63
C PHE A 211 -10.65 -15.56 8.57
N ASP A 212 -9.70 -16.42 8.21
CA ASP A 212 -8.70 -16.14 7.19
C ASP A 212 -9.03 -16.90 5.91
N ALA A 213 -9.16 -16.17 4.79
CA ALA A 213 -9.42 -16.77 3.49
C ALA A 213 -8.37 -17.83 3.10
N ARG A 214 -7.08 -17.64 3.46
CA ARG A 214 -6.00 -18.59 3.13
C ARG A 214 -6.03 -19.86 3.98
N ASP A 215 -6.67 -19.83 5.14
CA ASP A 215 -6.90 -21.01 5.97
C ASP A 215 -8.17 -21.77 5.52
N LEU A 216 -9.13 -21.07 4.92
CA LEU A 216 -10.44 -21.60 4.51
C LEU A 216 -10.47 -22.12 3.07
N PHE A 217 -9.73 -21.47 2.16
CA PHE A 217 -9.73 -21.74 0.72
C PHE A 217 -8.28 -21.91 0.23
N PRO A 218 -7.84 -23.15 -0.07
CA PRO A 218 -6.49 -23.40 -0.59
C PRO A 218 -6.14 -22.56 -1.83
N GLU A 219 -7.14 -22.32 -2.68
CA GLU A 219 -7.04 -21.55 -3.92
C GLU A 219 -6.64 -20.08 -3.66
N ALA A 220 -6.93 -19.53 -2.48
CA ALA A 220 -6.55 -18.17 -2.12
C ALA A 220 -5.04 -17.96 -2.17
N ALA A 221 -4.26 -18.91 -1.64
CA ALA A 221 -2.80 -18.86 -1.69
C ALA A 221 -2.26 -19.08 -3.11
N GLU A 222 -2.95 -19.89 -3.92
CA GLU A 222 -2.58 -20.19 -5.30
C GLU A 222 -2.76 -18.97 -6.21
N CYS A 223 -3.88 -18.24 -6.10
CA CYS A 223 -4.15 -17.04 -6.89
C CYS A 223 -3.55 -15.76 -6.31
N GLY A 224 -3.08 -15.78 -5.06
CA GLY A 224 -2.46 -14.63 -4.37
C GLY A 224 -3.42 -13.86 -3.45
N PHE A 225 -4.72 -14.15 -3.51
CA PHE A 225 -5.74 -13.52 -2.69
C PHE A 225 -5.45 -13.63 -1.17
N SER A 226 -5.75 -12.55 -0.45
CA SER A 226 -5.62 -12.48 1.00
C SER A 226 -6.70 -11.56 1.56
N GLY A 227 -7.54 -12.12 2.43
CA GLY A 227 -8.54 -11.37 3.17
C GLY A 227 -8.84 -12.02 4.50
N ILE A 228 -9.17 -11.21 5.50
CA ILE A 228 -9.47 -11.67 6.85
C ILE A 228 -10.75 -10.98 7.31
N ALA A 229 -11.63 -11.72 7.96
CA ALA A 229 -12.82 -11.18 8.58
C ALA A 229 -12.69 -11.27 10.10
N TYR A 230 -13.03 -10.18 10.79
CA TYR A 230 -13.02 -10.08 12.23
C TYR A 230 -14.43 -9.80 12.73
N GLU A 231 -15.08 -10.85 13.22
CA GLU A 231 -16.37 -10.75 13.89
C GLU A 231 -16.16 -10.34 15.34
N ILE A 232 -16.81 -9.25 15.77
CA ILE A 232 -16.71 -8.70 17.11
C ILE A 232 -18.10 -8.46 17.71
N SER A 233 -18.18 -8.54 19.03
CA SER A 233 -19.29 -7.96 19.79
C SER A 233 -18.77 -7.06 20.89
N ILE A 234 -19.36 -5.87 20.99
CA ILE A 234 -19.13 -4.93 22.09
C ILE A 234 -20.49 -4.38 22.49
N ASP A 235 -20.90 -4.57 23.74
CA ASP A 235 -22.15 -4.03 24.28
C ASP A 235 -23.40 -4.51 23.52
N ASN A 236 -23.37 -5.76 23.05
CA ASN A 236 -24.37 -6.40 22.17
C ASN A 236 -24.45 -5.82 20.74
N VAL A 237 -23.60 -4.87 20.37
CA VAL A 237 -23.44 -4.45 18.97
C VAL A 237 -22.51 -5.45 18.29
N LYS A 238 -22.97 -6.06 17.21
CA LYS A 238 -22.21 -7.06 16.44
C LYS A 238 -21.76 -6.48 15.11
N GLU A 239 -20.47 -6.59 14.84
CA GLU A 239 -19.85 -6.05 13.65
C GLU A 239 -18.85 -7.06 13.08
N CYS A 240 -18.67 -7.06 11.77
CA CYS A 240 -17.70 -7.86 11.06
C CYS A 240 -16.84 -6.95 10.19
N TYR A 241 -15.56 -6.83 10.52
CA TYR A 241 -14.60 -6.07 9.72
C TYR A 241 -13.90 -7.01 8.75
N VAL A 242 -14.15 -6.86 7.46
CA VAL A 242 -13.51 -7.65 6.41
C VAL A 242 -12.40 -6.83 5.77
N THR A 243 -11.17 -7.24 6.00
CA THR A 243 -9.98 -6.62 5.42
C THR A 243 -9.55 -7.37 4.17
N PHE A 244 -9.23 -6.61 3.12
CA PHE A 244 -8.58 -7.14 1.92
C PHE A 244 -7.19 -6.53 1.77
N LYS A 245 -6.20 -7.38 1.54
CA LYS A 245 -4.82 -6.96 1.40
C LYS A 245 -4.57 -6.36 0.00
N GLY A 246 -3.79 -5.29 -0.06
CA GLY A 246 -3.29 -4.69 -1.29
C GLY A 246 -2.06 -5.40 -1.86
N THR A 247 -1.58 -4.90 -3.01
CA THR A 247 -0.36 -5.37 -3.68
C THR A 247 0.89 -4.84 -2.96
N GLU A 248 1.15 -5.34 -1.75
CA GLU A 248 2.44 -5.18 -1.09
C GLU A 248 2.99 -6.51 -0.60
N VAL A 249 4.32 -6.61 -0.68
CA VAL A 249 5.02 -7.83 -0.33
C VAL A 249 4.90 -8.10 1.16
N ASN A 250 4.45 -9.31 1.54
CA ASN A 250 4.61 -9.79 2.90
C ASN A 250 6.08 -10.21 3.13
N VAL A 251 6.93 -9.23 3.41
CA VAL A 251 8.33 -9.49 3.74
C VAL A 251 8.38 -9.87 5.22
N ASP A 252 8.49 -11.17 5.50
CA ASP A 252 8.81 -11.63 6.85
C ASP A 252 10.25 -11.19 7.19
N TYR A 253 10.39 -10.08 7.90
CA TYR A 253 11.70 -9.56 8.30
C TYR A 253 12.38 -10.41 9.37
N THR A 254 11.69 -11.39 9.97
CA THR A 254 12.31 -12.37 10.87
C THR A 254 13.04 -13.49 10.11
N GLU A 255 12.67 -13.76 8.85
CA GLU A 255 13.39 -14.72 8.00
C GLU A 255 14.80 -14.21 7.70
N THR A 256 15.81 -14.90 8.23
CA THR A 256 17.22 -14.50 8.06
C THR A 256 17.71 -14.59 6.61
N SER A 257 17.12 -15.48 5.79
CA SER A 257 17.51 -15.69 4.41
C SER A 257 16.98 -14.60 3.47
N ARG A 258 17.90 -13.77 2.96
CA ARG A 258 17.60 -12.77 1.93
C ARG A 258 17.03 -13.36 0.65
N SER A 259 17.50 -14.54 0.22
CA SER A 259 17.03 -15.18 -1.02
C SER A 259 15.59 -15.67 -0.89
N LYS A 260 15.22 -16.29 0.24
CA LYS A 260 13.85 -16.77 0.48
C LYS A 260 12.84 -15.62 0.53
N ARG A 261 13.20 -14.53 1.23
CA ARG A 261 12.37 -13.31 1.24
C ARG A 261 12.16 -12.75 -0.16
N PHE A 262 13.24 -12.70 -0.96
CA PHE A 262 13.18 -12.22 -2.34
C PHE A 262 12.34 -13.11 -3.26
N GLU A 263 12.42 -14.44 -3.12
CA GLU A 263 11.62 -15.37 -3.93
C GLU A 263 10.12 -15.25 -3.65
N LYS A 264 9.73 -15.27 -2.36
CA LYS A 264 8.33 -15.10 -1.95
C LYS A 264 7.79 -13.75 -2.43
N ALA A 265 8.60 -12.71 -2.29
CA ALA A 265 8.26 -11.36 -2.72
C ALA A 265 7.90 -11.26 -4.20
N ILE A 266 8.74 -11.82 -5.07
CA ILE A 266 8.53 -11.73 -6.52
C ILE A 266 7.26 -12.47 -6.94
N LEU A 267 7.03 -13.68 -6.42
CA LEU A 267 5.89 -14.49 -6.82
C LEU A 267 4.57 -13.89 -6.36
N GLU A 268 4.48 -13.45 -5.10
CA GLU A 268 3.28 -12.79 -4.58
C GLU A 268 2.99 -11.49 -5.35
N THR A 269 4.02 -10.66 -5.54
CA THR A 269 3.89 -9.42 -6.35
C THR A 269 3.45 -9.71 -7.78
N TYR A 270 4.00 -10.73 -8.42
CA TYR A 270 3.64 -11.10 -9.78
C TYR A 270 2.16 -11.46 -9.90
N LYS A 271 1.64 -12.28 -8.99
CA LYS A 271 0.22 -12.71 -9.00
C LYS A 271 -0.72 -11.53 -8.83
N ASP A 272 -0.41 -10.64 -7.89
CA ASP A 272 -1.22 -9.44 -7.66
C ASP A 272 -1.17 -8.48 -8.86
N TRP A 273 -0.01 -8.33 -9.49
CA TRP A 273 0.10 -7.52 -10.71
C TRP A 273 -0.56 -8.15 -11.93
N ASP A 274 -0.56 -9.49 -12.02
CA ASP A 274 -1.30 -10.21 -13.06
C ASP A 274 -2.79 -9.94 -12.95
N TYR A 275 -3.34 -9.95 -11.73
CA TYR A 275 -4.71 -9.52 -11.47
C TYR A 275 -4.91 -8.03 -11.80
N ASN A 276 -4.07 -7.13 -11.27
CA ASN A 276 -4.18 -5.69 -11.52
C ASN A 276 -4.19 -5.37 -13.02
N VAL A 277 -3.33 -6.02 -13.80
CA VAL A 277 -3.30 -5.81 -15.25
C VAL A 277 -4.56 -6.38 -15.90
N ASN A 278 -4.84 -7.65 -15.71
CA ASN A 278 -5.93 -8.30 -16.44
C ASN A 278 -7.31 -7.79 -16.03
N ALA A 279 -7.58 -7.67 -14.73
CA ALA A 279 -8.87 -7.31 -14.18
C ALA A 279 -9.10 -5.79 -14.13
N ILE A 280 -8.09 -4.99 -13.73
CA ILE A 280 -8.26 -3.54 -13.53
C ILE A 280 -7.84 -2.75 -14.77
N LEU A 281 -6.63 -2.97 -15.29
CA LEU A 281 -6.10 -2.21 -16.43
C LEU A 281 -6.82 -2.57 -17.73
N ILE A 282 -7.10 -3.85 -17.98
CA ILE A 282 -7.70 -4.34 -19.23
C ILE A 282 -9.20 -4.63 -19.09
N GLY A 283 -9.60 -5.24 -17.97
CA GLY A 283 -10.96 -5.76 -17.79
C GLY A 283 -11.23 -7.00 -18.63
N ASN A 284 -10.24 -7.89 -18.79
CA ASN A 284 -10.38 -9.18 -19.44
C ASN A 284 -10.74 -10.29 -18.44
N ASP A 285 -10.89 -11.51 -18.93
CA ASP A 285 -11.29 -12.73 -18.19
C ASP A 285 -10.09 -13.58 -17.77
N LYS A 286 -8.87 -13.09 -17.96
CA LYS A 286 -7.67 -13.78 -17.52
C LYS A 286 -7.46 -13.45 -16.04
N SER A 287 -7.15 -14.45 -15.21
CA SER A 287 -6.81 -14.24 -13.81
C SER A 287 -7.98 -13.69 -12.95
N LEU A 288 -9.20 -14.21 -13.13
CA LEU A 288 -10.36 -13.84 -12.30
C LEU A 288 -10.40 -14.55 -10.94
N ASP A 289 -9.49 -15.48 -10.70
CA ASP A 289 -9.51 -16.39 -9.56
C ASP A 289 -9.51 -15.65 -8.22
N GLN A 290 -8.76 -14.54 -8.10
CA GLN A 290 -8.79 -13.74 -6.87
C GLN A 290 -10.19 -13.17 -6.58
N LEU A 291 -10.93 -12.72 -7.60
CA LEU A 291 -12.28 -12.19 -7.43
C LEU A 291 -13.28 -13.28 -7.05
N TYR A 292 -13.18 -14.47 -7.66
CA TYR A 292 -14.05 -15.58 -7.33
C TYR A 292 -13.83 -16.08 -5.90
N VAL A 293 -12.56 -16.24 -5.48
CA VAL A 293 -12.22 -16.57 -4.09
C VAL A 293 -12.71 -15.48 -3.13
N ALA A 294 -12.60 -14.21 -3.51
CA ALA A 294 -13.13 -13.12 -2.69
C ALA A 294 -14.66 -13.21 -2.51
N GLN A 295 -15.41 -13.54 -3.57
CA GLN A 295 -16.86 -13.76 -3.47
C GLN A 295 -17.22 -15.00 -2.64
N ASP A 296 -16.47 -16.11 -2.80
CA ASP A 296 -16.65 -17.32 -1.98
C ASP A 296 -16.40 -17.03 -0.50
N PHE A 297 -15.35 -16.26 -0.21
CA PHE A 297 -15.06 -15.80 1.14
C PHE A 297 -16.20 -14.97 1.69
N MET A 298 -16.73 -13.99 0.96
CA MET A 298 -17.87 -13.18 1.43
C MET A 298 -19.14 -13.99 1.67
N ARG A 299 -19.49 -14.92 0.77
CA ARG A 299 -20.60 -15.86 0.98
C ARG A 299 -20.40 -16.70 2.24
N PHE A 300 -19.18 -17.17 2.48
CA PHE A 300 -18.86 -17.89 3.70
C PHE A 300 -19.05 -17.00 4.92
N ILE A 301 -18.57 -15.75 4.90
CA ILE A 301 -18.72 -14.82 6.02
C ILE A 301 -20.20 -14.56 6.35
N GLU A 302 -21.02 -14.18 5.37
CA GLU A 302 -22.46 -13.92 5.59
C GLU A 302 -23.20 -15.11 6.22
N THR A 303 -22.80 -16.34 5.88
CA THR A 303 -23.44 -17.56 6.41
C THR A 303 -22.89 -18.00 7.77
N LYS A 304 -21.74 -17.47 8.21
CA LYS A 304 -21.03 -17.94 9.41
C LYS A 304 -21.03 -16.97 10.58
N ILE A 305 -21.08 -15.67 10.31
CA ILE A 305 -21.18 -14.67 11.38
C ILE A 305 -22.58 -14.68 11.98
N ALA A 306 -22.71 -14.07 13.16
CA ALA A 306 -24.00 -13.94 13.81
C ALA A 306 -25.01 -13.17 12.91
N PRO A 307 -26.30 -13.58 12.91
CA PRO A 307 -27.35 -12.82 12.26
C PRO A 307 -27.38 -11.37 12.77
N ASP A 308 -27.80 -10.45 11.91
CA ASP A 308 -27.90 -9.01 12.15
C ASP A 308 -26.56 -8.31 12.45
N SER A 309 -25.42 -8.95 12.18
CA SER A 309 -24.11 -8.29 12.25
C SER A 309 -23.93 -7.32 11.10
N LEU A 310 -23.45 -6.11 11.41
CA LEU A 310 -23.06 -5.14 10.39
C LEU A 310 -21.73 -5.54 9.77
N ILE A 311 -21.60 -5.53 8.45
CA ILE A 311 -20.40 -5.94 7.73
C ILE A 311 -19.72 -4.71 7.12
N TYR A 312 -18.45 -4.51 7.44
CA TYR A 312 -17.65 -3.39 6.96
C TYR A 312 -16.47 -3.85 6.11
N GLY A 313 -16.37 -3.33 4.89
CA GLY A 313 -15.26 -3.60 3.99
C GLY A 313 -14.11 -2.61 4.19
N ILE A 314 -12.89 -3.11 4.41
CA ILE A 314 -11.68 -2.28 4.58
C ILE A 314 -10.61 -2.75 3.58
N GLY A 315 -10.04 -1.82 2.82
CA GLY A 315 -9.04 -2.20 1.81
C GLY A 315 -8.04 -1.11 1.46
N HIS A 316 -6.82 -1.52 1.12
CA HIS A 316 -5.78 -0.63 0.60
C HIS A 316 -5.35 -1.09 -0.80
N SER A 317 -5.09 -0.15 -1.72
CA SER A 317 -4.62 -0.48 -3.08
C SER A 317 -5.54 -1.49 -3.79
N LEU A 318 -5.05 -2.69 -4.17
CA LEU A 318 -5.84 -3.81 -4.69
C LEU A 318 -6.94 -4.28 -3.71
N GLY A 319 -6.69 -4.26 -2.40
CA GLY A 319 -7.72 -4.55 -1.40
C GLY A 319 -8.90 -3.58 -1.47
N GLY A 320 -8.62 -2.30 -1.72
CA GLY A 320 -9.66 -1.29 -1.94
C GLY A 320 -10.42 -1.48 -3.25
N HIS A 321 -9.80 -2.08 -4.27
CA HIS A 321 -10.51 -2.54 -5.46
C HIS A 321 -11.52 -3.64 -5.12
N PHE A 322 -11.14 -4.64 -4.30
CA PHE A 322 -12.08 -5.70 -3.90
C PHE A 322 -13.29 -5.15 -3.13
N VAL A 323 -13.09 -4.23 -2.18
CA VAL A 323 -14.20 -3.58 -1.47
C VAL A 323 -15.18 -2.94 -2.46
N GLN A 324 -14.69 -2.14 -3.41
CA GLN A 324 -15.53 -1.46 -4.38
C GLN A 324 -16.22 -2.43 -5.36
N THR A 325 -15.49 -3.41 -5.89
CA THR A 325 -16.01 -4.37 -6.88
C THR A 325 -17.06 -5.29 -6.27
N LEU A 326 -16.79 -5.85 -5.08
CA LEU A 326 -17.72 -6.71 -4.35
C LEU A 326 -18.97 -5.96 -3.91
N GLN A 327 -18.83 -4.69 -3.49
CA GLN A 327 -19.97 -3.87 -3.14
C GLN A 327 -20.85 -3.55 -4.35
N LEU A 328 -20.25 -3.20 -5.50
CA LEU A 328 -21.01 -2.94 -6.72
C LEU A 328 -21.74 -4.19 -7.20
N MET A 329 -21.06 -5.33 -7.21
CA MET A 329 -21.61 -6.58 -7.71
C MET A 329 -22.67 -7.12 -6.77
N ASP A 330 -22.35 -7.30 -5.50
CA ASP A 330 -23.11 -8.16 -4.59
C ASP A 330 -23.61 -7.44 -3.33
N ASN A 331 -23.27 -6.15 -3.14
CA ASN A 331 -23.74 -5.30 -2.05
C ASN A 331 -23.51 -5.91 -0.65
N TYR A 332 -22.32 -6.48 -0.43
CA TYR A 332 -21.95 -7.22 0.78
C TYR A 332 -21.74 -6.37 2.05
N PHE A 333 -21.45 -5.07 1.91
CA PHE A 333 -21.05 -4.22 3.03
C PHE A 333 -22.12 -3.18 3.36
N ASP A 334 -22.37 -3.00 4.66
CA ASP A 334 -23.20 -1.91 5.19
C ASP A 334 -22.49 -0.55 5.09
N ALA A 335 -21.16 -0.56 5.23
CA ALA A 335 -20.29 0.59 5.01
C ALA A 335 -18.87 0.12 4.66
N GLY A 336 -18.01 1.02 4.21
CA GLY A 336 -16.66 0.64 3.83
C GLY A 336 -15.67 1.77 3.77
N TYR A 337 -14.40 1.41 3.87
CA TYR A 337 -13.28 2.31 3.82
C TYR A 337 -12.20 1.79 2.89
N THR A 338 -11.72 2.64 1.98
CA THR A 338 -10.56 2.32 1.16
C THR A 338 -9.49 3.40 1.22
N LEU A 339 -8.21 3.00 1.17
CA LEU A 339 -7.05 3.89 1.16
C LEU A 339 -6.21 3.68 -0.10
N ASN A 340 -5.95 4.75 -0.86
CA ASN A 340 -5.17 4.71 -2.11
C ASN A 340 -5.61 3.57 -3.03
N SER A 341 -6.92 3.34 -3.12
CA SER A 341 -7.48 2.18 -3.81
C SER A 341 -7.28 2.24 -5.32
N ALA A 342 -7.22 1.08 -5.95
CA ALA A 342 -7.36 0.98 -7.40
C ALA A 342 -8.87 1.05 -7.77
N PRO A 343 -9.23 1.61 -8.94
CA PRO A 343 -10.62 1.66 -9.39
C PRO A 343 -11.17 0.27 -9.70
N LEU A 344 -12.49 0.15 -9.83
CA LEU A 344 -13.11 -1.01 -10.49
C LEU A 344 -13.18 -0.79 -12.01
N ASN A 345 -13.21 -1.89 -12.78
CA ASN A 345 -13.36 -1.85 -14.23
C ASN A 345 -14.73 -2.43 -14.64
N LEU A 346 -15.54 -1.64 -15.35
CA LEU A 346 -16.89 -2.06 -15.74
C LEU A 346 -16.92 -3.25 -16.70
N LYS A 347 -15.87 -3.46 -17.51
CA LYS A 347 -15.76 -4.64 -18.38
C LYS A 347 -15.63 -5.92 -17.56
N LEU A 348 -14.85 -5.88 -16.47
CA LEU A 348 -14.72 -6.97 -15.52
C LEU A 348 -16.09 -7.27 -14.88
N VAL A 349 -16.76 -6.24 -14.36
CA VAL A 349 -18.07 -6.39 -13.70
C VAL A 349 -19.10 -6.97 -14.65
N GLN A 350 -19.19 -6.48 -15.90
CA GLN A 350 -20.13 -7.03 -16.87
C GLN A 350 -19.84 -8.50 -17.18
N ARG A 351 -18.58 -8.91 -17.24
CA ARG A 351 -18.22 -10.31 -17.51
C ARG A 351 -18.64 -11.23 -16.37
N VAL A 352 -18.40 -10.82 -15.13
CA VAL A 352 -18.65 -11.63 -13.94
C VAL A 352 -20.12 -11.60 -13.53
N LYS A 353 -20.77 -10.44 -13.64
CA LYS A 353 -22.18 -10.23 -13.29
C LYS A 353 -22.92 -9.48 -14.41
N PRO A 354 -23.12 -10.11 -15.59
CA PRO A 354 -23.73 -9.45 -16.75
C PRO A 354 -25.17 -8.98 -16.49
N THR A 355 -25.87 -9.66 -15.59
CA THR A 355 -27.26 -9.34 -15.20
C THR A 355 -27.36 -8.23 -14.15
N LEU A 356 -26.25 -7.65 -13.68
CA LEU A 356 -26.26 -6.54 -12.72
C LEU A 356 -27.04 -5.33 -13.26
N PHE A 357 -26.89 -5.07 -14.56
CA PHE A 357 -27.58 -3.97 -15.25
C PHE A 357 -28.33 -4.49 -16.47
N SER A 358 -29.36 -3.76 -16.89
CA SER A 358 -29.97 -3.98 -18.21
C SER A 358 -28.99 -3.62 -19.33
N GLU A 359 -29.20 -4.17 -20.52
CA GLU A 359 -28.35 -3.89 -21.70
C GLU A 359 -28.25 -2.39 -22.00
N ASP A 360 -29.35 -1.64 -21.85
CA ASP A 360 -29.38 -0.20 -22.04
C ASP A 360 -28.51 0.55 -21.02
N VAL A 361 -28.53 0.12 -19.77
CA VAL A 361 -27.71 0.71 -18.71
C VAL A 361 -26.24 0.39 -18.95
N TRP A 362 -25.90 -0.86 -19.31
CA TRP A 362 -24.53 -1.21 -19.72
C TRP A 362 -24.02 -0.35 -20.88
N LYS A 363 -24.84 -0.19 -21.92
CA LYS A 363 -24.49 0.63 -23.08
C LYS A 363 -24.25 2.09 -22.68
N LYS A 364 -25.09 2.65 -21.82
CA LYS A 364 -24.92 4.02 -21.30
C LYS A 364 -23.65 4.14 -20.45
N LEU A 365 -23.42 3.23 -19.51
CA LEU A 365 -22.23 3.21 -18.67
C LEU A 365 -20.95 3.13 -19.51
N PHE A 366 -20.89 2.24 -20.48
CA PHE A 366 -19.74 2.15 -21.38
C PHE A 366 -19.59 3.38 -22.25
N THR A 367 -20.66 4.00 -22.73
CA THR A 367 -20.58 5.24 -23.52
C THR A 367 -20.03 6.39 -22.67
N LEU A 368 -20.48 6.51 -21.42
CA LEU A 368 -20.01 7.55 -20.48
C LEU A 368 -18.57 7.35 -20.01
N THR A 369 -18.09 6.10 -20.00
CA THR A 369 -16.77 5.73 -19.49
C THR A 369 -15.77 5.34 -20.58
N ASP A 370 -16.19 5.42 -21.84
CA ASP A 370 -15.34 5.30 -23.03
C ASP A 370 -14.35 6.47 -23.12
N ASP A 371 -13.38 6.37 -24.02
CA ASP A 371 -12.39 7.43 -24.25
C ASP A 371 -12.28 7.90 -25.71
N LYS A 372 -13.39 7.78 -26.46
CA LYS A 372 -13.46 8.14 -27.89
C LYS A 372 -13.18 9.61 -28.22
N ASP A 373 -13.38 10.53 -27.28
CA ASP A 373 -13.17 11.98 -27.49
C ASP A 373 -11.77 12.44 -27.01
N ASP A 374 -10.81 11.51 -26.89
CA ASP A 374 -9.43 11.73 -26.39
C ASP A 374 -9.32 12.31 -24.96
N MET A 375 -10.43 12.61 -24.29
CA MET A 375 -10.46 13.19 -22.93
C MET A 375 -11.50 12.50 -22.05
N LYS A 376 -11.08 11.49 -21.28
CA LYS A 376 -11.82 11.05 -20.09
C LYS A 376 -11.36 11.90 -18.90
N THR A 377 -12.01 13.03 -18.68
CA THR A 377 -11.85 13.80 -17.43
C THR A 377 -13.01 13.49 -16.51
N LEU A 378 -12.70 12.99 -15.30
CA LEU A 378 -13.71 12.76 -14.27
C LEU A 378 -14.22 14.10 -13.74
N THR A 379 -15.33 14.57 -14.31
CA THR A 379 -16.02 15.78 -13.83
C THR A 379 -17.09 15.41 -12.81
N PRO A 380 -17.47 16.34 -11.90
CA PRO A 380 -18.61 16.13 -11.01
C PRO A 380 -19.91 15.81 -11.77
N GLU A 381 -20.09 16.38 -12.97
CA GLU A 381 -21.22 16.10 -13.83
C GLU A 381 -21.23 14.66 -14.35
N LEU A 382 -20.11 14.21 -14.93
CA LEU A 382 -19.96 12.82 -15.37
C LEU A 382 -20.19 11.85 -14.21
N ARG A 383 -19.68 12.18 -13.02
CA ARG A 383 -19.89 11.37 -11.81
C ARG A 383 -21.36 11.26 -11.44
N ARG A 384 -22.12 12.37 -11.46
CA ARG A 384 -23.58 12.35 -11.20
C ARG A 384 -24.33 11.47 -12.20
N GLN A 385 -23.97 11.54 -13.49
CA GLN A 385 -24.58 10.70 -14.52
C GLN A 385 -24.30 9.21 -14.29
N ILE A 386 -23.06 8.85 -13.95
CA ILE A 386 -22.71 7.47 -13.61
C ILE A 386 -23.49 7.01 -12.37
N ASN A 387 -23.54 7.82 -11.30
CA ASN A 387 -24.23 7.45 -10.06
C ASN A 387 -25.72 7.17 -10.26
N HIS A 388 -26.38 7.91 -11.15
CA HIS A 388 -27.80 7.69 -11.44
C HIS A 388 -28.08 6.37 -12.18
N LEU A 389 -27.04 5.74 -12.75
CA LEU A 389 -27.13 4.44 -13.42
C LEU A 389 -26.79 3.26 -12.50
N LEU A 390 -26.21 3.53 -11.33
CA LEU A 390 -25.85 2.49 -10.36
C LEU A 390 -27.10 1.93 -9.64
N PRO A 391 -27.07 0.68 -9.16
CA PRO A 391 -28.28 0.02 -8.66
C PRO A 391 -28.63 0.43 -7.23
N HIS A 392 -27.66 0.98 -6.48
CA HIS A 392 -27.80 1.37 -5.08
C HIS A 392 -27.13 2.72 -4.82
N ASP A 393 -27.50 3.36 -3.71
CA ASP A 393 -26.68 4.42 -3.14
C ASP A 393 -25.51 3.78 -2.38
N TYR A 394 -24.30 4.23 -2.68
CA TYR A 394 -23.06 3.74 -2.09
C TYR A 394 -22.40 4.79 -1.19
N SER A 395 -23.16 5.76 -0.71
CA SER A 395 -22.67 6.87 0.12
C SER A 395 -21.93 6.42 1.39
N GLU A 396 -22.18 5.23 1.91
CA GLU A 396 -21.48 4.64 3.06
C GLU A 396 -20.10 4.04 2.73
N ILE A 397 -19.70 4.00 1.45
CA ILE A 397 -18.33 3.65 1.04
C ILE A 397 -17.50 4.94 0.93
N ILE A 398 -16.44 5.03 1.73
CA ILE A 398 -15.51 6.16 1.74
C ILE A 398 -14.18 5.72 1.10
N ASN A 399 -13.79 6.39 0.02
CA ASN A 399 -12.50 6.16 -0.63
C ASN A 399 -11.58 7.35 -0.34
N GLU A 400 -10.57 7.14 0.47
CA GLU A 400 -9.55 8.12 0.79
C GLU A 400 -8.32 7.91 -0.10
N SER A 401 -7.80 9.00 -0.66
CA SER A 401 -6.56 8.92 -1.43
C SER A 401 -5.69 10.16 -1.27
N PHE A 402 -4.39 9.95 -1.46
CA PHE A 402 -3.49 11.05 -1.73
C PHE A 402 -3.64 11.47 -3.21
N GLU A 403 -3.83 12.76 -3.47
CA GLU A 403 -4.16 13.27 -4.82
C GLU A 403 -3.11 12.96 -5.91
N GLN A 404 -1.88 12.67 -5.48
CA GLN A 404 -0.73 12.36 -6.31
C GLN A 404 -0.27 10.91 -6.12
N ASP A 405 -1.11 10.08 -5.52
CA ASP A 405 -0.87 8.65 -5.46
C ASP A 405 -0.83 8.03 -6.87
N MET A 406 0.03 7.03 -7.05
CA MET A 406 0.20 6.38 -8.34
C MET A 406 -1.08 5.69 -8.86
N THR A 407 -2.00 5.27 -7.99
CA THR A 407 -3.27 4.66 -8.44
C THR A 407 -4.23 5.65 -9.06
N GLN A 408 -4.04 6.96 -8.84
CA GLN A 408 -4.89 7.99 -9.45
C GLN A 408 -4.82 7.95 -10.98
N VAL A 409 -3.70 7.50 -11.54
CA VAL A 409 -3.56 7.27 -12.99
C VAL A 409 -4.58 6.27 -13.51
N PHE A 410 -4.94 5.24 -12.73
CA PHE A 410 -5.86 4.20 -13.18
C PHE A 410 -7.33 4.67 -13.26
N TYR A 411 -7.71 5.70 -12.49
CA TYR A 411 -9.08 6.23 -12.49
C TYR A 411 -9.46 6.94 -13.81
N GLU A 412 -8.48 7.40 -14.59
CA GLU A 412 -8.71 8.02 -15.90
C GLU A 412 -8.55 7.06 -17.08
N LEU A 413 -8.31 5.78 -16.80
CA LEU A 413 -8.34 4.74 -17.83
C LEU A 413 -9.78 4.49 -18.32
N PRO A 414 -9.97 4.00 -19.55
CA PRO A 414 -11.31 3.69 -20.05
C PRO A 414 -12.02 2.66 -19.19
N PHE A 415 -13.33 2.80 -19.04
CA PHE A 415 -14.23 1.87 -18.33
C PHE A 415 -14.00 1.73 -16.82
N THR A 416 -13.06 2.48 -16.24
CA THR A 416 -12.84 2.48 -14.78
C THR A 416 -13.74 3.47 -14.06
N ILE A 417 -14.24 3.11 -12.87
CA ILE A 417 -15.01 4.01 -11.98
C ILE A 417 -14.64 3.77 -10.51
N TRP A 418 -15.12 4.63 -9.60
CA TRP A 418 -15.28 4.30 -8.18
C TRP A 418 -16.76 4.25 -7.82
N ILE A 419 -17.08 3.68 -6.67
CA ILE A 419 -18.40 3.80 -6.04
C ILE A 419 -18.26 4.49 -4.68
N GLY A 420 -19.32 5.15 -4.23
CA GLY A 420 -19.31 5.92 -2.98
C GLY A 420 -18.59 7.27 -3.05
N GLN A 421 -18.22 7.76 -1.88
CA GLN A 421 -17.57 9.05 -1.68
C GLN A 421 -16.08 8.97 -1.99
N LYS A 422 -15.51 10.03 -2.57
CA LYS A 422 -14.06 10.17 -2.79
C LYS A 422 -13.53 11.38 -2.05
N TRP A 423 -12.57 11.13 -1.16
CA TRP A 423 -11.97 12.14 -0.29
C TRP A 423 -10.47 12.21 -0.61
N GLU A 424 -10.03 13.34 -1.15
CA GLU A 424 -8.65 13.52 -1.59
C GLU A 424 -7.86 14.41 -0.65
N TYR A 425 -6.71 13.94 -0.22
CA TYR A 425 -5.77 14.70 0.59
C TYR A 425 -4.75 15.41 -0.29
N ASN A 426 -4.62 16.72 -0.10
CA ASN A 426 -3.66 17.57 -0.81
C ASN A 426 -2.50 17.98 0.11
N LEU A 427 -1.29 18.01 -0.47
CA LEU A 427 -0.10 18.56 0.16
C LEU A 427 0.36 19.83 -0.57
N SER A 428 -0.24 20.97 -0.28
CA SER A 428 0.05 22.24 -0.98
C SER A 428 1.52 22.67 -0.94
N ASN A 429 2.28 22.17 0.04
CA ASN A 429 3.69 22.43 0.22
C ASN A 429 4.62 21.35 -0.37
N TRP A 430 4.08 20.27 -0.91
CA TRP A 430 4.84 19.22 -1.59
C TRP A 430 4.90 19.54 -3.08
N LYS A 431 6.13 19.64 -3.61
CA LYS A 431 6.40 20.19 -4.95
C LYS A 431 6.80 19.13 -5.96
N TYR A 432 6.68 17.84 -5.64
CA TYR A 432 7.20 16.79 -6.51
C TYR A 432 6.18 16.39 -7.57
N PRO A 433 6.59 16.31 -8.84
CA PRO A 433 5.66 16.13 -9.95
C PRO A 433 5.36 14.65 -10.10
N VAL A 434 4.47 14.10 -9.28
CA VAL A 434 3.63 13.03 -9.83
C VAL A 434 2.60 13.79 -10.65
N GLU A 435 2.90 14.03 -11.92
CA GLU A 435 1.88 14.61 -12.80
C GLU A 435 0.71 13.63 -12.84
N LYS A 436 -0.46 14.16 -12.50
CA LYS A 436 -1.57 13.32 -12.05
C LYS A 436 -2.03 12.33 -13.12
N HIS A 437 -1.91 12.68 -14.40
CA HIS A 437 -2.51 11.89 -15.48
C HIS A 437 -1.71 11.84 -16.79
N PRO A 438 -1.52 10.66 -17.40
CA PRO A 438 -0.84 10.50 -18.68
C PRO A 438 -1.58 11.17 -19.84
N ARG A 439 -2.88 11.48 -19.70
CA ARG A 439 -3.69 12.16 -20.73
C ARG A 439 -3.23 13.59 -21.05
N ALA A 440 -2.43 14.20 -20.18
CA ALA A 440 -1.77 15.46 -20.51
C ALA A 440 -0.74 15.33 -21.66
N TYR A 441 -0.31 14.09 -21.98
CA TYR A 441 0.73 13.80 -22.96
C TYR A 441 0.36 12.72 -23.97
N LEU A 442 -0.58 11.83 -23.61
CA LEU A 442 -0.96 10.65 -24.41
C LEU A 442 -2.41 10.78 -24.88
N ASN A 443 -2.65 10.50 -26.16
CA ASN A 443 -4.01 10.33 -26.68
C ASN A 443 -4.58 8.94 -26.33
N SER A 444 -5.85 8.69 -26.63
CA SER A 444 -6.50 7.42 -26.31
C SER A 444 -5.83 6.23 -27.01
N SER A 445 -5.43 6.38 -28.28
CA SER A 445 -4.73 5.29 -29.02
C SER A 445 -3.41 4.90 -28.35
N GLU A 446 -2.68 5.87 -27.82
CA GLU A 446 -1.42 5.67 -27.10
C GLU A 446 -1.66 4.97 -25.76
N ILE A 447 -2.70 5.36 -25.00
CA ILE A 447 -3.11 4.69 -23.76
C ILE A 447 -3.48 3.22 -24.02
N HIS A 448 -4.28 2.94 -25.05
CA HIS A 448 -4.64 1.57 -25.44
C HIS A 448 -3.40 0.76 -25.87
N ALA A 449 -2.42 1.38 -26.53
CA ALA A 449 -1.16 0.73 -26.87
C ALA A 449 -0.36 0.34 -25.61
N TYR A 450 -0.32 1.18 -24.58
CA TYR A 450 0.30 0.84 -23.29
C TYR A 450 -0.44 -0.27 -22.55
N GLN A 451 -1.77 -0.22 -22.53
CA GLN A 451 -2.60 -1.31 -21.97
C GLN A 451 -2.27 -2.64 -22.66
N ASN A 452 -2.25 -2.67 -24.00
CA ASN A 452 -1.90 -3.86 -24.78
C ASN A 452 -0.45 -4.33 -24.53
N PHE A 453 0.50 -3.42 -24.33
CA PHE A 453 1.87 -3.80 -23.96
C PHE A 453 1.92 -4.57 -22.64
N PHE A 454 1.22 -4.10 -21.61
CA PHE A 454 1.15 -4.79 -20.32
C PHE A 454 0.36 -6.10 -20.42
N GLU A 455 -0.76 -6.12 -21.15
CA GLU A 455 -1.49 -7.36 -21.41
C GLU A 455 -0.59 -8.43 -22.04
N GLN A 456 0.19 -8.06 -23.07
CA GLN A 456 1.12 -8.98 -23.73
C GLN A 456 2.26 -9.42 -22.82
N LEU A 457 2.75 -8.55 -21.93
CA LEU A 457 3.76 -8.91 -20.94
C LEU A 457 3.21 -9.99 -20.02
N PHE A 458 2.05 -9.78 -19.40
CA PHE A 458 1.49 -10.72 -18.43
C PHE A 458 1.03 -12.02 -19.10
N ALA A 459 0.50 -11.95 -20.32
CA ALA A 459 0.28 -13.15 -21.14
C ALA A 459 1.58 -13.93 -21.38
N TYR A 460 2.71 -13.26 -21.66
CA TYR A 460 4.01 -13.91 -21.81
C TYR A 460 4.51 -14.54 -20.49
N LEU A 461 4.20 -13.91 -19.36
CA LEU A 461 4.61 -14.38 -18.04
C LEU A 461 3.75 -15.51 -17.48
N SER A 462 2.52 -15.71 -17.98
CA SER A 462 1.58 -16.76 -17.54
C SER A 462 2.15 -18.18 -17.47
N SER A 463 3.17 -18.48 -18.29
CA SER A 463 3.89 -19.77 -18.30
C SER A 463 4.97 -19.91 -17.21
N SER A 464 5.16 -18.90 -16.36
CA SER A 464 6.22 -18.85 -15.35
C SER A 464 5.77 -19.49 -14.04
N GLY A 465 6.31 -20.66 -13.70
CA GLY A 465 6.01 -21.39 -12.46
C GLY A 465 6.94 -21.06 -11.28
N SER A 466 7.94 -20.18 -11.46
CA SER A 466 8.85 -19.78 -10.39
C SER A 466 9.32 -18.33 -10.50
N SER A 467 9.77 -17.74 -9.38
CA SER A 467 10.30 -16.37 -9.28
C SER A 467 11.42 -16.12 -10.29
N THR A 468 12.34 -17.08 -10.44
CA THR A 468 13.45 -17.02 -11.39
C THR A 468 12.94 -16.99 -12.84
N GLN A 469 11.90 -17.77 -13.15
CA GLN A 469 11.28 -17.75 -14.47
C GLN A 469 10.58 -16.42 -14.75
N VAL A 470 9.83 -15.87 -13.77
CA VAL A 470 9.19 -14.55 -13.90
C VAL A 470 10.22 -13.47 -14.25
N VAL A 471 11.33 -13.39 -13.51
CA VAL A 471 12.40 -12.41 -13.78
C VAL A 471 13.04 -12.63 -15.15
N ARG A 472 13.42 -13.87 -15.47
CA ARG A 472 14.06 -14.21 -16.74
C ARG A 472 13.14 -13.89 -17.93
N ASN A 473 11.86 -14.26 -17.84
CA ASN A 473 10.88 -14.07 -18.90
C ASN A 473 10.53 -12.59 -19.07
N THR A 474 10.45 -11.82 -17.98
CA THR A 474 10.30 -10.36 -18.03
C THR A 474 11.45 -9.72 -18.81
N LEU A 475 12.69 -10.07 -18.48
CA LEU A 475 13.87 -9.55 -19.19
C LEU A 475 13.88 -9.95 -20.67
N SER A 476 13.49 -11.19 -20.98
CA SER A 476 13.38 -11.66 -22.36
C SER A 476 12.31 -10.90 -23.15
N PHE A 477 11.14 -10.67 -22.56
CA PHE A 477 10.06 -9.90 -23.18
C PHE A 477 10.50 -8.46 -23.46
N VAL A 478 11.07 -7.78 -22.45
CA VAL A 478 11.57 -6.41 -22.61
C VAL A 478 12.64 -6.33 -23.71
N ARG A 479 13.56 -7.30 -23.79
CA ARG A 479 14.57 -7.37 -24.86
C ARG A 479 13.93 -7.51 -26.25
N LEU A 480 12.94 -8.39 -26.40
CA LEU A 480 12.21 -8.58 -27.66
C LEU A 480 11.48 -7.31 -28.08
N ARG A 481 10.78 -6.65 -27.14
CA ARG A 481 10.05 -5.40 -27.42
C ARG A 481 10.97 -4.23 -27.73
N THR A 482 12.11 -4.14 -27.06
CA THR A 482 13.14 -3.12 -27.35
C THR A 482 13.71 -3.32 -28.75
N LYS A 483 13.92 -4.57 -29.17
CA LYS A 483 14.36 -4.90 -30.53
C LYS A 483 13.31 -4.46 -31.57
N LEU A 484 12.04 -4.79 -31.36
CA LEU A 484 10.94 -4.38 -32.25
C LEU A 484 10.78 -2.86 -32.31
N LEU A 485 10.87 -2.17 -31.18
CA LEU A 485 10.84 -0.71 -31.14
C LEU A 485 11.95 -0.13 -32.00
N ARG A 486 13.18 -0.66 -31.88
CA ARG A 486 14.33 -0.21 -32.67
C ARG A 486 14.14 -0.44 -34.17
N GLU A 487 13.62 -1.60 -34.56
CA GLU A 487 13.35 -1.93 -35.97
C GLU A 487 12.26 -1.04 -36.58
N ASN A 488 11.34 -0.51 -35.76
CA ASN A 488 10.17 0.26 -36.21
C ASN A 488 10.20 1.74 -35.81
N ILE A 489 11.27 2.26 -35.17
CA ILE A 489 11.31 3.66 -34.72
C ILE A 489 11.26 4.66 -35.88
N ASN A 490 11.50 4.22 -37.11
CA ASN A 490 11.37 5.06 -38.31
C ASN A 490 9.92 5.32 -38.71
N ASP A 491 8.97 4.53 -38.21
CA ASP A 491 7.54 4.80 -38.36
C ASP A 491 7.16 6.04 -37.52
N PRO A 492 6.61 7.10 -38.14
CA PRO A 492 6.30 8.35 -37.43
C PRO A 492 5.36 8.16 -36.23
N LEU A 493 4.41 7.23 -36.33
CA LEU A 493 3.46 6.95 -35.25
C LEU A 493 4.18 6.28 -34.07
N THR A 494 4.96 5.23 -34.33
CA THR A 494 5.77 4.53 -33.33
C THR A 494 6.74 5.48 -32.62
N ALA A 495 7.43 6.34 -33.37
CA ALA A 495 8.34 7.33 -32.81
C ALA A 495 7.59 8.32 -31.90
N LYS A 496 6.47 8.87 -32.38
CA LYS A 496 5.64 9.80 -31.61
C LYS A 496 5.22 9.17 -30.28
N THR A 497 4.58 8.01 -30.33
CA THR A 497 4.09 7.31 -29.12
C THR A 497 5.20 7.05 -28.11
N PHE A 498 6.37 6.54 -28.56
CA PHE A 498 7.51 6.30 -27.67
C PHE A 498 8.01 7.58 -26.99
N TYR A 499 8.21 8.66 -27.74
CA TYR A 499 8.72 9.91 -27.17
C TYR A 499 7.68 10.64 -26.32
N ASP A 500 6.39 10.56 -26.63
CA ASP A 500 5.34 11.20 -25.83
C ASP A 500 5.23 10.56 -24.45
N PHE A 501 5.31 9.23 -24.36
CA PHE A 501 5.37 8.53 -23.08
C PHE A 501 6.68 8.72 -22.34
N ALA A 502 7.81 8.72 -23.05
CA ALA A 502 9.08 9.05 -22.43
C ALA A 502 9.05 10.48 -21.85
N ASN A 503 8.41 11.42 -22.56
CA ASN A 503 8.22 12.79 -22.10
C ASN A 503 7.30 12.84 -20.89
N TYR A 504 6.17 12.12 -20.89
CA TYR A 504 5.32 11.99 -19.71
C TYR A 504 6.12 11.48 -18.50
N LEU A 505 6.90 10.40 -18.67
CA LEU A 505 7.73 9.86 -17.58
C LEU A 505 8.80 10.86 -17.14
N TYR A 506 9.36 11.67 -18.04
CA TYR A 506 10.31 12.71 -17.68
C TYR A 506 9.66 13.86 -16.90
N GLN A 507 8.51 14.36 -17.35
CA GLN A 507 7.77 15.44 -16.68
C GLN A 507 7.22 14.98 -15.32
N SER A 508 6.83 13.71 -15.21
CA SER A 508 6.50 13.03 -13.95
C SER A 508 7.73 12.69 -13.09
N GLY A 509 8.93 13.12 -13.46
CA GLY A 509 10.16 12.90 -12.70
C GLY A 509 10.68 11.45 -12.69
N GLY A 510 10.12 10.55 -13.50
CA GLY A 510 10.57 9.16 -13.69
C GLY A 510 11.87 9.02 -14.47
N PHE A 511 12.21 10.00 -15.31
CA PHE A 511 13.54 10.15 -15.90
C PHE A 511 14.21 11.44 -15.43
N LYS A 512 15.53 11.40 -15.19
CA LYS A 512 16.34 12.58 -14.84
C LYS A 512 16.72 13.39 -16.08
N ASP A 513 16.92 12.70 -17.19
CA ASP A 513 17.32 13.30 -18.45
C ASP A 513 16.10 13.42 -19.38
N GLN A 514 15.98 14.56 -20.06
CA GLN A 514 14.93 14.77 -21.03
C GLN A 514 15.09 13.78 -22.20
N PRO A 515 14.01 13.14 -22.68
CA PRO A 515 14.05 12.31 -23.87
C PRO A 515 14.51 13.12 -25.08
N GLN A 516 15.54 12.62 -25.77
CA GLN A 516 16.06 13.23 -26.98
C GLN A 516 15.71 12.37 -28.19
N LYS A 517 15.26 13.01 -29.27
CA LYS A 517 15.05 12.34 -30.55
C LYS A 517 16.39 11.94 -31.15
N VAL A 518 16.52 10.68 -31.52
CA VAL A 518 17.73 10.11 -32.13
C VAL A 518 17.69 10.33 -33.64
N SER A 519 18.78 10.81 -34.24
CA SER A 519 18.90 10.95 -35.69
C SER A 519 19.13 9.60 -36.39
N GLN A 520 18.67 9.50 -37.63
CA GLN A 520 18.74 8.29 -38.46
C GLN A 520 20.18 7.75 -38.62
N GLU A 521 21.16 8.64 -38.83
CA GLU A 521 22.58 8.29 -38.97
C GLU A 521 23.16 7.59 -37.72
N PHE A 522 22.65 7.90 -36.51
CA PHE A 522 23.17 7.35 -35.27
C PHE A 522 22.75 5.88 -35.03
N ILE A 523 21.55 5.52 -35.52
CA ILE A 523 20.96 4.18 -35.41
C ILE A 523 21.69 3.19 -36.34
N GLU A 524 21.94 3.62 -37.57
CA GLU A 524 22.62 2.81 -38.61
C GLU A 524 24.07 2.49 -38.25
N GLN A 525 24.73 3.32 -37.44
CA GLN A 525 26.13 3.15 -37.03
C GLN A 525 26.35 2.22 -35.82
N ASN A 526 25.31 1.80 -35.07
CA ASN A 526 25.46 1.06 -33.81
C ASN A 526 24.81 -0.36 -33.83
N ASN A 527 25.54 -1.41 -34.19
CA ASN A 527 24.97 -2.78 -34.41
C ASN A 527 24.65 -3.66 -33.16
N SER A 528 24.58 -3.14 -31.93
CA SER A 528 24.35 -3.97 -30.71
C SER A 528 22.99 -3.71 -30.06
N VAL A 529 22.15 -4.73 -29.81
CA VAL A 529 20.75 -4.56 -29.34
C VAL A 529 20.63 -3.96 -27.92
N ILE A 530 21.51 -4.29 -26.97
CA ILE A 530 21.44 -3.78 -25.58
C ILE A 530 22.45 -2.66 -25.32
N ARG A 531 23.66 -2.75 -25.90
CA ARG A 531 24.64 -1.65 -25.81
C ARG A 531 24.31 -0.51 -26.78
N GLY A 532 23.49 -0.76 -27.82
CA GLY A 532 23.02 0.21 -28.80
C GLY A 532 21.77 0.97 -28.35
N SER A 533 20.70 0.32 -27.86
CA SER A 533 19.50 1.06 -27.39
C SER A 533 19.78 2.04 -26.23
N LEU A 534 20.72 1.68 -25.36
CA LEU A 534 21.23 2.52 -24.26
C LEU A 534 22.25 3.59 -24.69
N ARG A 535 22.76 3.52 -25.92
CA ARG A 535 23.55 4.56 -26.58
C ARG A 535 22.68 5.45 -27.47
N GLU A 536 21.66 4.87 -28.10
CA GLU A 536 20.64 5.49 -28.94
C GLU A 536 19.72 6.35 -28.08
N TRP A 537 19.19 5.82 -26.97
CA TRP A 537 18.37 6.56 -26.01
C TRP A 537 19.04 6.65 -24.63
N PRO A 538 20.03 7.56 -24.43
CA PRO A 538 20.74 7.71 -23.17
C PRO A 538 19.84 7.95 -21.96
N PHE A 539 18.71 8.63 -22.16
CA PHE A 539 17.74 8.95 -21.11
C PHE A 539 17.16 7.71 -20.43
N LEU A 540 17.13 6.53 -21.08
CA LEU A 540 16.69 5.28 -20.46
C LEU A 540 17.61 4.84 -19.30
N LYS A 541 18.86 5.31 -19.23
CA LYS A 541 19.75 5.10 -18.07
C LYS A 541 19.44 6.07 -16.92
N SER A 542 18.69 7.12 -17.20
CA SER A 542 18.42 8.21 -16.27
C SER A 542 17.24 7.94 -15.34
N ILE A 543 16.76 6.68 -15.27
CA ILE A 543 15.67 6.25 -14.39
C ILE A 543 15.88 6.84 -12.99
N ASN A 544 14.86 7.56 -12.54
CA ASN A 544 14.89 8.23 -11.25
C ASN A 544 14.40 7.31 -10.15
N THR A 545 15.26 6.40 -9.72
CA THR A 545 14.94 5.43 -8.63
C THR A 545 14.52 6.12 -7.33
N ASP A 546 14.96 7.35 -7.07
CA ASP A 546 14.55 8.13 -5.91
C ASP A 546 13.07 8.54 -6.00
N MET A 547 12.59 8.90 -7.19
CA MET A 547 11.18 9.22 -7.43
C MET A 547 10.30 7.99 -7.19
N PHE A 548 10.67 6.84 -7.76
CA PHE A 548 9.89 5.61 -7.58
C PHE A 548 9.80 5.19 -6.12
N LYS A 549 10.92 5.26 -5.36
CA LYS A 549 10.89 5.01 -3.91
C LYS A 549 9.94 5.96 -3.18
N LEU A 550 9.97 7.24 -3.53
CA LEU A 550 9.10 8.25 -2.93
C LEU A 550 7.61 8.01 -3.25
N ALA A 551 7.29 7.68 -4.51
CA ALA A 551 5.95 7.35 -4.94
C ALA A 551 5.43 6.09 -4.22
N THR A 552 6.25 5.05 -4.12
CA THR A 552 5.91 3.84 -3.35
C THR A 552 5.69 4.16 -1.87
N TYR A 553 6.56 4.96 -1.24
CA TYR A 553 6.42 5.33 0.17
C TYR A 553 5.06 5.99 0.46
N PHE A 554 4.62 6.92 -0.37
CA PHE A 554 3.31 7.57 -0.19
C PHE A 554 2.12 6.72 -0.59
N HIS A 555 2.34 5.67 -1.39
CA HIS A 555 1.31 4.70 -1.74
C HIS A 555 1.04 3.71 -0.62
N VAL A 556 2.08 3.12 -0.04
CA VAL A 556 1.95 2.11 1.01
C VAL A 556 1.35 2.70 2.28
N ILE A 557 0.70 1.85 3.09
CA ILE A 557 0.00 2.26 4.33
C ILE A 557 0.89 3.12 5.23
N ASP A 558 2.17 2.75 5.34
CA ASP A 558 3.14 3.42 6.21
C ASP A 558 3.29 4.91 5.91
N GLY A 559 3.42 5.31 4.65
CA GLY A 559 3.46 6.74 4.29
C GLY A 559 2.07 7.36 4.17
N ALA A 560 1.08 6.61 3.68
CA ALA A 560 -0.26 7.10 3.41
C ALA A 560 -1.02 7.54 4.68
N LYS A 561 -0.84 6.82 5.80
CA LYS A 561 -1.51 7.10 7.08
C LYS A 561 -1.30 8.54 7.59
N HIS A 562 -0.18 9.17 7.24
CA HIS A 562 0.11 10.54 7.68
C HIS A 562 -0.72 11.61 6.99
N PHE A 563 -1.33 11.31 5.84
CA PHE A 563 -2.23 12.22 5.15
C PHE A 563 -3.59 12.32 5.85
N LEU A 564 -4.01 11.25 6.51
CA LEU A 564 -5.32 11.14 7.17
C LEU A 564 -5.50 12.07 8.37
N ASN A 565 -4.41 12.69 8.83
CA ASN A 565 -4.44 13.70 9.89
C ASN A 565 -4.77 15.12 9.37
N ARG A 566 -5.06 15.27 8.07
CA ARG A 566 -5.40 16.54 7.44
C ARG A 566 -6.89 16.60 7.11
N THR A 567 -7.34 17.72 6.58
CA THR A 567 -8.69 17.84 6.03
C THR A 567 -8.68 17.44 4.56
N PRO A 568 -9.46 16.43 4.15
CA PRO A 568 -9.58 16.07 2.74
C PRO A 568 -10.53 17.01 1.98
N ASN A 569 -10.37 17.06 0.66
CA ASN A 569 -11.35 17.62 -0.26
C ASN A 569 -12.34 16.52 -0.67
N LYS A 570 -13.64 16.76 -0.50
CA LYS A 570 -14.69 15.83 -0.97
C LYS A 570 -15.01 16.13 -2.44
N LEU A 571 -14.92 15.12 -3.30
CA LEU A 571 -15.14 15.22 -4.75
C LEU A 571 -16.51 14.72 -5.21
#